data_AF-A0A7C4KYJ1-F1
#
_entry.id   AF-A0A7C4KYJ1-F1
#
_cell.length_a   1.000
_cell.length_b   1.000
_cell.length_c   1.000
_cell.angle_alpha   90.00
_cell.angle_beta   90.00
_cell.angle_gamma   90.00
#
_symmetry.space_group_name_H-M   'P 1'
#
loop_
_entity.id
_entity.type
_entity.pdbx_description
1 polymer ?
#
loop_
_entity_poly.entity_id
_entity_poly.type
_entity_poly.pdbx_seq_one_letter_code
_entity_poly.pdbx_strand_id
1 'polypeptide(L)'
;MWYIIRPDAVSALEDPKVLEALPRYVDIVKNKKLAKFRISRLISVEISGDETIEELWNIHKKSINEYIRLEKDLDEGKPISLETPKFSLLHLKSTIAQRIMKSCILCERRCMKDREKGELGYCKVGREMFVSSYFDHMGEEPEIVPSFTVYDF
;
A
#
# COMPACT_ATOMS: atom_id res chain seq x y z
N MET A 1 3.50 24.45 -1.02
CA MET A 1 4.75 25.22 -0.93
C MET A 1 5.96 24.47 -1.48
N TRP A 2 6.01 23.13 -1.43
CA TRP A 2 7.15 22.34 -1.93
C TRP A 2 7.52 22.65 -3.40
N TYR A 3 6.53 22.91 -4.26
CA TYR A 3 6.72 23.24 -5.67
C TYR A 3 7.49 24.56 -5.90
N ILE A 4 7.57 25.45 -4.90
CA ILE A 4 8.40 26.67 -4.95
C ILE A 4 9.87 26.32 -4.71
N ILE A 5 10.11 25.36 -3.80
CA ILE A 5 11.45 24.92 -3.39
C ILE A 5 12.03 23.92 -4.41
N ARG A 6 11.16 23.10 -5.01
CA ARG A 6 11.48 22.07 -6.00
C ARG A 6 10.65 22.24 -7.27
N PRO A 7 10.87 23.31 -8.06
CA PRO A 7 10.19 23.48 -9.34
C PRO A 7 10.57 22.39 -10.35
N ASP A 8 11.76 21.83 -10.23
CA ASP A 8 12.25 20.66 -10.99
C ASP A 8 11.36 19.42 -10.79
N ALA A 9 10.87 19.18 -9.55
CA ALA A 9 9.95 18.08 -9.27
C ALA A 9 8.59 18.26 -9.97
N VAL A 10 8.14 19.50 -10.15
CA VAL A 10 6.93 19.77 -10.96
C VAL A 10 7.20 19.47 -12.44
N SER A 11 8.33 19.93 -12.98
CA SER A 11 8.71 19.69 -14.37
C SER A 11 8.95 18.21 -14.68
N ALA A 12 9.48 17.44 -13.72
CA ALA A 12 9.72 16.00 -13.88
C ALA A 12 8.43 15.21 -14.14
N LEU A 13 7.28 15.64 -13.62
CA LEU A 13 5.98 15.01 -13.88
C LEU A 13 5.45 15.22 -15.31
N GLU A 14 6.15 16.04 -16.12
CA GLU A 14 5.89 16.21 -17.54
C GLU A 14 6.96 15.53 -18.42
N ASP A 15 8.03 14.96 -17.84
CA ASP A 15 9.07 14.28 -18.60
C ASP A 15 8.49 13.02 -19.27
N PRO A 16 8.69 12.82 -20.60
CA PRO A 16 8.15 11.66 -21.31
C PRO A 16 8.57 10.31 -20.73
N LYS A 17 9.80 10.18 -20.21
CA LYS A 17 10.29 8.93 -19.60
C LYS A 17 9.60 8.66 -18.27
N VAL A 18 9.33 9.71 -17.48
CA VAL A 18 8.59 9.59 -16.22
C VAL A 18 7.13 9.20 -16.50
N LEU A 19 6.51 9.82 -17.50
CA LEU A 19 5.14 9.48 -17.93
C LEU A 19 5.04 8.04 -18.44
N GLU A 20 6.06 7.54 -19.14
CA GLU A 20 6.13 6.16 -19.60
C GLU A 20 6.35 5.16 -18.45
N ALA A 21 7.28 5.46 -17.54
CA ALA A 21 7.65 4.55 -16.45
C ALA A 21 6.62 4.52 -15.30
N LEU A 22 6.02 5.67 -14.98
CA LEU A 22 5.18 5.88 -13.80
C LEU A 22 3.80 6.50 -14.11
N PRO A 23 3.06 6.03 -15.14
CA PRO A 23 1.87 6.71 -15.65
C PRO A 23 0.79 6.90 -14.58
N ARG A 24 0.46 5.83 -13.82
CA ARG A 24 -0.56 5.91 -12.77
C ARG A 24 -0.10 6.81 -11.61
N TYR A 25 1.18 6.78 -11.25
CA TYR A 25 1.69 7.60 -10.16
C TYR A 25 1.51 9.08 -10.49
N VAL A 26 1.90 9.51 -11.69
CA VAL A 26 1.70 10.88 -12.16
C VAL A 26 0.20 11.25 -12.19
N ASP A 27 -0.66 10.34 -12.68
CA ASP A 27 -2.11 10.56 -12.66
C ASP A 27 -2.68 10.70 -11.25
N ILE A 28 -2.15 9.98 -10.27
CA ILE A 28 -2.55 10.11 -8.86
C ILE A 28 -2.12 11.47 -8.31
N VAL A 29 -0.87 11.88 -8.56
CA VAL A 29 -0.35 13.18 -8.11
C VAL A 29 -1.16 14.34 -8.71
N LYS A 30 -1.57 14.20 -9.98
CA LYS A 30 -2.43 15.16 -10.69
C LYS A 30 -3.93 15.03 -10.36
N ASN A 31 -4.30 14.22 -9.35
CA ASN A 31 -5.69 13.96 -8.93
C ASN A 31 -6.61 13.43 -10.04
N LYS A 32 -6.06 12.77 -11.07
CA LYS A 32 -6.81 12.16 -12.17
C LYS A 32 -7.26 10.73 -11.86
N LYS A 33 -6.48 10.00 -11.05
CA LYS A 33 -6.76 8.60 -10.68
C LYS A 33 -6.65 8.38 -9.18
N LEU A 34 -7.37 7.38 -8.68
CA LEU A 34 -7.28 6.96 -7.28
C LEU A 34 -6.04 6.09 -7.03
N ALA A 35 -5.41 6.26 -5.88
CA ALA A 35 -4.35 5.37 -5.43
C ALA A 35 -4.89 3.94 -5.21
N LYS A 36 -4.09 2.92 -5.56
CA LYS A 36 -4.52 1.51 -5.54
C LYS A 36 -5.00 1.03 -4.17
N PHE A 37 -4.37 1.50 -3.09
CA PHE A 37 -4.82 1.16 -1.73
C PHE A 37 -6.18 1.78 -1.40
N ARG A 38 -6.53 2.95 -1.96
CA ARG A 38 -7.86 3.55 -1.82
C ARG A 38 -8.91 2.73 -2.56
N ILE A 39 -8.59 2.23 -3.75
CA ILE A 39 -9.47 1.32 -4.49
C ILE A 39 -9.68 0.02 -3.70
N SER A 40 -8.61 -0.56 -3.14
CA SER A 40 -8.69 -1.75 -2.29
C SER A 40 -9.55 -1.56 -1.03
N ARG A 41 -9.76 -0.31 -0.56
CA ARG A 41 -10.63 -0.02 0.59
C ARG A 41 -12.12 -0.05 0.26
N LEU A 42 -12.50 0.01 -1.02
CA LEU A 42 -13.90 0.05 -1.47
C LEU A 42 -14.50 -1.34 -1.70
N ILE A 43 -13.65 -2.35 -1.85
CA ILE A 43 -14.06 -3.71 -2.18
C ILE A 43 -14.43 -4.42 -0.89
N SER A 44 -15.70 -4.83 -0.78
CA SER A 44 -16.18 -5.57 0.38
C SER A 44 -15.65 -7.00 0.36
N VAL A 45 -15.32 -7.53 1.53
CA VAL A 45 -14.94 -8.93 1.72
C VAL A 45 -15.68 -9.50 2.91
N GLU A 46 -16.08 -10.76 2.80
CA GLU A 46 -16.72 -11.49 3.90
C GLU A 46 -15.65 -12.29 4.63
N ILE A 47 -15.45 -11.97 5.91
CA ILE A 47 -14.58 -12.72 6.81
C ILE A 47 -15.28 -12.95 8.16
N SER A 48 -15.14 -14.14 8.72
CA SER A 48 -15.66 -14.57 10.03
C SER A 48 -14.61 -14.49 11.14
N GLY A 49 -13.32 -14.50 10.79
CA GLY A 49 -12.18 -14.36 11.72
C GLY A 49 -11.54 -15.67 12.17
N ASP A 50 -12.16 -16.81 11.88
CA ASP A 50 -11.66 -18.16 12.14
C ASP A 50 -10.94 -18.80 10.94
N GLU A 51 -10.82 -18.07 9.82
CA GLU A 51 -10.20 -18.58 8.61
C GLU A 51 -8.73 -18.96 8.80
N THR A 52 -8.35 -20.03 8.12
CA THR A 52 -6.96 -20.39 7.87
C THR A 52 -6.30 -19.38 6.92
N ILE A 53 -4.97 -19.35 6.93
CA ILE A 53 -4.21 -18.49 6.02
C ILE A 53 -4.50 -18.80 4.54
N GLU A 54 -4.76 -20.07 4.20
CA GLU A 54 -5.08 -20.51 2.85
C GLU A 54 -6.45 -20.00 2.39
N GLU A 55 -7.45 -20.05 3.27
CA GLU A 55 -8.78 -19.49 3.01
C GLU A 55 -8.72 -17.97 2.79
N LEU A 56 -7.99 -17.24 3.64
CA LEU A 56 -7.79 -15.79 3.46
C LEU A 56 -7.15 -15.47 2.10
N TRP A 57 -6.14 -16.25 1.67
CA TRP A 57 -5.54 -16.09 0.34
C TRP A 57 -6.50 -16.42 -0.80
N ASN A 58 -7.39 -17.40 -0.61
CA ASN A 58 -8.43 -17.73 -1.60
C ASN A 58 -9.46 -16.61 -1.73
N ILE A 59 -9.90 -16.01 -0.62
CA ILE A 59 -10.76 -14.81 -0.62
C ILE A 59 -10.04 -13.68 -1.36
N HIS A 60 -8.76 -13.42 -1.03
CA HIS A 60 -7.97 -12.38 -1.68
C HIS A 60 -7.91 -12.59 -3.20
N LYS A 61 -7.59 -13.81 -3.67
CA LYS A 61 -7.54 -14.13 -5.11
C LYS A 61 -8.88 -13.83 -5.81
N LYS A 62 -10.01 -14.15 -5.19
CA LYS A 62 -11.35 -13.84 -5.73
C LYS A 62 -11.59 -12.33 -5.80
N SER A 63 -11.29 -11.60 -4.73
CA SER A 63 -11.48 -10.15 -4.65
C SER A 63 -10.58 -9.35 -5.61
N ILE A 64 -9.47 -9.92 -6.08
CA ILE A 64 -8.62 -9.27 -7.10
C ILE A 64 -9.36 -9.09 -8.44
N ASN A 65 -10.27 -10.01 -8.80
CA ASN A 65 -11.05 -9.85 -10.04
C ASN A 65 -11.97 -8.62 -9.96
N GLU A 66 -12.61 -8.43 -8.80
CA GLU A 66 -13.42 -7.25 -8.52
C GLU A 66 -12.55 -5.98 -8.49
N TYR A 67 -11.36 -6.06 -7.89
CA TYR A 67 -10.41 -4.95 -7.88
C TYR A 67 -10.05 -4.49 -9.30
N ILE A 68 -9.73 -5.41 -10.20
CA ILE A 68 -9.36 -5.07 -11.58
C ILE A 68 -10.53 -4.39 -12.30
N ARG A 69 -11.75 -4.90 -12.12
CA ARG A 69 -12.96 -4.31 -12.68
C ARG A 69 -13.20 -2.89 -12.14
N LEU A 70 -13.10 -2.73 -10.82
CA LEU A 70 -13.33 -1.46 -10.15
C LEU A 70 -12.27 -0.41 -10.52
N GLU A 71 -10.99 -0.79 -10.62
CA GLU A 71 -9.92 0.12 -11.09
C GLU A 71 -10.23 0.63 -12.49
N LYS A 72 -10.66 -0.25 -13.40
CA LYS A 72 -11.05 0.14 -14.76
C LYS A 72 -12.26 1.07 -14.75
N ASP A 73 -13.31 0.72 -14.02
CA ASP A 73 -14.54 1.50 -13.97
C ASP A 73 -14.30 2.92 -13.39
N LEU A 74 -13.46 3.04 -12.37
CA LEU A 74 -13.04 4.33 -11.79
C LEU A 74 -12.20 5.14 -12.77
N ASP A 75 -11.23 4.51 -13.43
CA ASP A 75 -10.35 5.18 -14.40
C ASP A 75 -11.13 5.63 -15.66
N GLU A 76 -12.25 4.96 -16.00
CA GLU A 76 -13.22 5.37 -17.04
C GLU A 76 -14.20 6.48 -16.56
N GLY A 77 -14.13 6.90 -15.29
CA GLY A 77 -14.98 7.95 -14.74
C GLY A 77 -16.42 7.52 -14.44
N LYS A 78 -16.68 6.22 -14.25
CA LYS A 78 -18.02 5.74 -13.91
C LYS A 78 -18.43 6.21 -12.50
N PRO A 79 -19.72 6.55 -12.30
CA PRO A 79 -20.21 6.98 -11.00
C PRO A 79 -20.23 5.79 -10.04
N ILE A 80 -19.25 5.72 -9.15
CA ILE A 80 -19.11 4.64 -8.16
C ILE A 80 -19.14 5.25 -6.76
N SER A 81 -19.88 4.61 -5.85
CA SER A 81 -19.87 4.97 -4.43
C SER A 81 -18.47 4.78 -3.85
N LEU A 82 -17.98 5.81 -3.14
CA LEU A 82 -16.71 5.76 -2.42
C LEU A 82 -16.89 5.38 -0.94
N GLU A 83 -18.04 4.80 -0.60
CA GLU A 83 -18.30 4.26 0.74
C GLU A 83 -17.37 3.08 1.03
N THR A 84 -16.69 3.14 2.16
CA THR A 84 -15.76 2.08 2.57
C THR A 84 -16.50 1.05 3.43
N PRO A 85 -16.58 -0.23 3.02
CA PRO A 85 -17.14 -1.28 3.85
C PRO A 85 -16.33 -1.49 5.13
N LYS A 86 -16.98 -2.08 6.14
CA LYS A 86 -16.34 -2.46 7.42
C LYS A 86 -15.14 -3.38 7.21
N PHE A 87 -15.33 -4.40 6.38
CA PHE A 87 -14.27 -5.34 5.99
C PHE A 87 -14.01 -5.15 4.50
N SER A 88 -12.83 -4.63 4.19
CA SER A 88 -12.40 -4.36 2.81
C SER A 88 -11.28 -5.29 2.36
N LEU A 89 -10.99 -5.34 1.06
CA LEU A 89 -9.81 -6.03 0.55
C LEU A 89 -8.51 -5.51 1.20
N LEU A 90 -8.42 -4.20 1.49
CA LEU A 90 -7.27 -3.67 2.25
C LEU A 90 -7.22 -4.24 3.67
N HIS A 91 -8.37 -4.37 4.34
CA HIS A 91 -8.45 -5.00 5.67
C HIS A 91 -8.01 -6.47 5.60
N LEU A 92 -8.49 -7.24 4.62
CA LEU A 92 -8.06 -8.63 4.41
C LEU A 92 -6.55 -8.77 4.23
N LYS A 93 -5.92 -7.87 3.45
CA LYS A 93 -4.45 -7.86 3.29
C LYS A 93 -3.74 -7.62 4.64
N SER A 94 -4.29 -6.74 5.48
CA SER A 94 -3.77 -6.51 6.83
C SER A 94 -3.92 -7.77 7.71
N THR A 95 -5.08 -8.44 7.67
CA THR A 95 -5.32 -9.70 8.39
C THR A 95 -4.36 -10.81 7.97
N ILE A 96 -4.11 -10.96 6.66
CA ILE A 96 -3.11 -11.89 6.11
C ILE A 96 -1.71 -11.56 6.65
N ALA A 97 -1.31 -10.29 6.61
CA ALA A 97 -0.01 -9.84 7.12
C ALA A 97 0.15 -10.16 8.62
N GLN A 98 -0.87 -9.90 9.44
CA GLN A 98 -0.88 -10.25 10.86
C GLN A 98 -0.76 -11.77 11.07
N ARG A 99 -1.41 -12.60 10.25
CA ARG A 99 -1.28 -14.06 10.33
C ARG A 99 0.12 -14.53 9.97
N ILE A 100 0.74 -13.92 8.96
CA ILE A 100 2.15 -14.15 8.59
C ILE A 100 3.07 -13.79 9.76
N MET A 101 2.78 -12.74 10.53
CA MET A 101 3.62 -12.34 11.65
C MET A 101 3.66 -13.35 12.80
N LYS A 102 2.67 -14.25 12.93
CA LYS A 102 2.71 -15.37 13.91
C LYS A 102 3.75 -16.43 13.56
N SER A 103 4.20 -16.49 12.31
CA SER A 103 5.32 -17.32 11.87
C SER A 103 6.06 -16.58 10.77
N CYS A 104 6.83 -15.58 11.19
CA CYS A 104 7.27 -14.48 10.32
C CYS A 104 8.16 -14.94 9.15
N ILE A 105 7.67 -14.70 7.93
CA ILE A 105 8.38 -14.93 6.65
C ILE A 105 8.60 -13.66 5.83
N LEU A 106 8.50 -12.48 6.43
CA LEU A 106 8.56 -11.19 5.71
C LEU A 106 9.96 -10.82 5.20
N CYS A 107 11.02 -11.33 5.82
CA CYS A 107 12.39 -11.18 5.32
C CYS A 107 12.87 -12.49 4.70
N GLU A 108 13.89 -12.41 3.84
CA GLU A 108 14.47 -13.57 3.14
C GLU A 108 14.97 -14.69 4.07
N ARG A 109 15.29 -14.36 5.32
CA ARG A 109 15.72 -15.35 6.32
C ARG A 109 14.58 -16.26 6.79
N ARG A 110 13.32 -15.86 6.58
CA ARG A 110 12.11 -16.63 6.94
C ARG A 110 12.21 -17.26 8.32
N CYS A 111 12.48 -16.42 9.33
CA CYS A 111 12.87 -16.88 10.66
C CYS A 111 11.77 -17.62 11.45
N MET A 112 10.53 -17.62 10.98
CA MET A 112 9.37 -18.27 11.58
C MET A 112 9.03 -17.81 13.02
N LYS A 113 9.66 -16.73 13.49
CA LYS A 113 9.42 -16.15 14.82
C LYS A 113 8.01 -15.61 14.94
N ASP A 114 7.41 -15.83 16.11
CA ASP A 114 6.08 -15.34 16.43
C ASP A 114 6.16 -13.90 16.98
N ARG A 115 5.88 -12.92 16.12
CA ARG A 115 5.97 -11.51 16.51
C ARG A 115 4.89 -11.12 17.51
N GLU A 116 3.74 -11.80 17.51
CA GLU A 116 2.66 -11.55 18.46
C GLU A 116 3.06 -11.91 19.90
N LYS A 117 3.99 -12.87 20.06
CA LYS A 117 4.59 -13.22 21.35
C LYS A 117 5.81 -12.39 21.72
N GLY A 118 6.15 -11.38 20.91
CA GLY A 118 7.34 -10.54 21.11
C GLY A 118 8.64 -11.21 20.69
N GLU A 119 8.60 -12.31 19.93
CA GLU A 119 9.82 -12.97 19.49
C GLU A 119 10.56 -12.16 18.41
N LEU A 120 11.86 -12.01 18.61
CA LEU A 120 12.73 -11.29 17.69
C LEU A 120 13.57 -12.26 16.86
N GLY A 121 13.55 -12.07 15.55
CA GLY A 121 14.47 -12.71 14.62
C GLY A 121 15.81 -11.96 14.53
N TYR A 122 16.63 -12.34 13.55
CA TYR A 122 17.89 -11.66 13.27
C TYR A 122 17.68 -10.17 12.92
N CYS A 123 16.59 -9.84 12.22
CA CYS A 123 16.28 -8.46 11.84
C CYS A 123 15.88 -7.54 13.01
N LYS A 124 15.65 -8.08 14.21
CA LYS A 124 15.22 -7.33 15.42
C LYS A 124 13.91 -6.54 15.33
N VAL A 125 13.25 -6.50 14.18
CA VAL A 125 11.90 -5.91 14.01
C VAL A 125 10.85 -6.70 14.82
N GLY A 126 10.05 -6.03 15.64
CA GLY A 126 9.00 -6.64 16.49
C GLY A 126 7.61 -6.72 15.82
N ARG A 127 6.55 -6.76 16.64
CA ARG A 127 5.15 -6.59 16.17
C ARG A 127 4.87 -5.14 15.79
N GLU A 128 5.34 -4.23 16.62
CA GLU A 128 5.26 -2.78 16.41
C GLU A 128 6.51 -2.32 15.67
N MET A 129 6.34 -1.35 14.77
CA MET A 129 7.44 -0.64 14.15
C MET A 129 7.81 0.54 15.07
N PHE A 130 9.05 0.60 15.52
CA PHE A 130 9.55 1.76 16.27
C PHE A 130 9.88 2.86 15.28
N VAL A 131 9.15 3.98 15.33
CA VAL A 131 9.43 5.15 14.48
C VAL A 131 10.42 6.05 15.19
N SER A 132 11.60 6.24 14.62
CA SER A 132 12.61 7.19 15.11
C SER A 132 12.29 8.60 14.66
N SER A 133 11.88 8.77 13.39
CA SER A 133 11.51 10.05 12.79
C SER A 133 10.62 9.85 11.56
N TYR A 134 9.86 10.87 11.20
CA TYR A 134 9.08 10.93 9.97
C TYR A 134 9.03 12.38 9.46
N PHE A 135 9.11 12.57 8.15
CA PHE A 135 9.11 13.90 7.53
C PHE A 135 8.82 13.82 6.04
N ASP A 136 8.43 14.96 5.46
CA ASP A 136 8.40 15.15 4.01
C ASP A 136 9.83 15.27 3.51
N HIS A 137 10.29 14.23 2.81
CA HIS A 137 11.64 14.13 2.28
C HIS A 137 11.72 14.77 0.90
N MET A 138 12.56 15.81 0.81
CA MET A 138 12.97 16.44 -0.44
C MET A 138 14.19 15.69 -0.99
N GLY A 139 13.98 14.45 -1.43
CA GLY A 139 15.02 13.56 -1.97
C GLY A 139 15.69 14.08 -3.25
N GLU A 140 16.66 13.34 -3.76
CA GLU A 140 17.42 13.74 -4.95
C GLU A 140 16.55 13.64 -6.21
N GLU A 141 15.79 12.56 -6.35
CA GLU A 141 15.01 12.20 -7.53
C GLU A 141 13.73 13.05 -7.68
N PRO A 142 13.67 14.01 -8.62
CA PRO A 142 12.58 14.97 -8.72
C PRO A 142 11.20 14.33 -9.00
N GLU A 143 11.14 13.21 -9.70
CA GLU A 143 9.89 12.53 -10.09
C GLU A 143 9.10 11.94 -8.91
N ILE A 144 9.74 11.72 -7.75
CA ILE A 144 9.13 11.14 -6.55
C ILE A 144 9.19 12.08 -5.33
N VAL A 145 9.43 13.37 -5.56
CA VAL A 145 9.55 14.40 -4.52
C VAL A 145 8.32 15.31 -4.47
N PRO A 146 7.84 15.69 -3.27
CA PRO A 146 8.23 15.16 -1.96
C PRO A 146 7.73 13.73 -1.76
N SER A 147 8.51 12.94 -1.02
CA SER A 147 8.08 11.62 -0.53
C SER A 147 7.91 11.65 0.98
N PHE A 148 6.89 10.98 1.52
CA PHE A 148 6.76 10.82 2.97
C PHE A 148 7.71 9.70 3.43
N THR A 149 8.71 10.05 4.22
CA THR A 149 9.72 9.10 4.71
C THR A 149 9.49 8.82 6.19
N VAL A 150 9.61 7.55 6.55
CA VAL A 150 9.55 7.06 7.94
C VAL A 150 10.81 6.25 8.18
N TYR A 151 11.56 6.61 9.22
CA TYR A 151 12.72 5.84 9.66
C TYR A 151 12.37 5.05 10.93
N ASP A 152 12.79 3.79 10.95
CA ASP A 152 12.86 2.95 12.13
C ASP A 152 14.29 2.93 12.72
N PHE A 153 14.44 2.32 13.90
CA PHE A 153 15.73 2.14 14.58
C PHE A 153 16.40 0.81 14.21
#